data_AF-A0A3D6DHT7-F1
#
_entry.id   AF-A0A3D6DHT7-F1
#
_cell.length_a   1.000
_cell.length_b   1.000
_cell.length_c   1.000
_cell.angle_alpha   90.00
_cell.angle_beta   90.00
_cell.angle_gamma   90.00
#
_symmetry.space_group_name_H-M   'P 1'
#
loop_
_entity.id
_entity.type
_entity.pdbx_description
1 polymer ?
#
loop_
_entity_poly.entity_id
_entity_poly.type
_entity_poly.pdbx_seq_one_letter_code
_entity_poly.pdbx_strand_id
1 'polypeptide(L)'
;MLVGVRYRRGFLCLGLLCAFLVQIVPPVSGQQDSLLTRGESQMLGALKERFLPLPSVDRIWTGAFVAAASKAASIRGSIDSIQRSGIAEEEVVVRVGALRQELRVVKNDRNTFVAGFLTPLQQLALDSILNPPAPSIQHFGFHDRLMCLVCKKPNEGAIFPSGVKSPDQLMLPKQ
;
A
#
# COMPACT_ATOMS: atom_id res chain seq x y z
N MET A 1 -11.18 -58.34 -30.79
CA MET A 1 -11.41 -57.20 -29.87
C MET A 1 -10.08 -56.52 -29.50
N LEU A 2 -9.43 -55.78 -30.41
CA LEU A 2 -8.08 -55.20 -30.17
C LEU A 2 -7.97 -53.69 -30.50
N VAL A 3 -9.09 -53.01 -30.72
CA VAL A 3 -9.10 -51.58 -31.08
C VAL A 3 -9.26 -50.66 -29.85
N GLY A 4 -9.84 -51.15 -28.74
CA GLY A 4 -10.15 -50.33 -27.55
C GLY A 4 -8.95 -50.01 -26.63
N VAL A 5 -7.83 -50.73 -26.73
CA VAL A 5 -6.69 -50.55 -25.81
C VAL A 5 -5.78 -49.39 -26.24
N ARG A 6 -5.73 -49.07 -27.54
CA ARG A 6 -4.90 -47.96 -28.07
C ARG A 6 -5.48 -46.58 -27.71
N TYR A 7 -6.81 -46.44 -27.71
CA TYR A 7 -7.49 -45.18 -27.37
C TYR A 7 -7.33 -44.79 -25.89
N ARG A 8 -7.33 -45.78 -24.99
CA ARG A 8 -7.19 -45.55 -23.54
C ARG A 8 -5.79 -45.03 -23.15
N ARG A 9 -4.75 -45.50 -23.84
CA ARG A 9 -3.36 -45.05 -23.61
C ARG A 9 -3.12 -43.63 -24.13
N GLY A 10 -3.74 -43.27 -25.27
CA GLY A 10 -3.67 -41.91 -25.79
C GLY A 10 -4.28 -40.87 -24.84
N PHE A 11 -5.45 -41.17 -24.27
CA PHE A 11 -6.12 -40.30 -23.29
C PHE A 11 -5.34 -40.16 -21.98
N LEU A 12 -4.71 -41.24 -21.49
CA LEU A 12 -3.87 -41.18 -20.29
C LEU A 12 -2.60 -40.36 -20.51
N CYS A 13 -1.94 -40.50 -21.67
CA CYS A 13 -0.80 -39.67 -22.02
C CYS A 13 -1.18 -38.19 -22.20
N LEU A 14 -2.35 -37.90 -22.80
CA LEU A 14 -2.86 -36.54 -22.95
C LEU A 14 -3.19 -35.91 -21.59
N GLY A 15 -3.85 -36.67 -20.70
CA GLY A 15 -4.17 -36.21 -19.34
C GLY A 15 -2.92 -35.93 -18.50
N LEU A 16 -1.89 -36.77 -18.61
CA LEU A 16 -0.60 -36.56 -17.95
C LEU A 16 0.16 -35.36 -18.53
N LEU A 17 0.11 -35.14 -19.85
CA LEU A 17 0.68 -33.95 -20.50
C LEU A 17 -0.03 -32.67 -20.05
N CYS A 18 -1.37 -32.67 -19.96
CA CYS A 18 -2.12 -31.53 -19.45
C CYS A 18 -1.82 -31.27 -17.96
N ALA A 19 -1.70 -32.31 -17.14
CA ALA A 19 -1.33 -32.15 -15.73
C ALA A 19 0.10 -31.62 -15.55
N PHE A 20 1.02 -32.01 -16.44
CA PHE A 20 2.39 -31.49 -16.43
C PHE A 20 2.44 -30.04 -16.90
N LEU A 21 1.63 -29.63 -17.88
CA LEU A 21 1.51 -28.23 -18.30
C LEU A 21 0.93 -27.32 -17.20
N VAL A 22 0.02 -27.82 -16.37
CA VAL A 22 -0.50 -27.07 -15.21
C VAL A 22 0.58 -26.84 -14.14
N GLN A 23 1.56 -27.73 -14.02
CA GLN A 23 2.69 -27.59 -13.09
C GLN A 23 3.81 -26.66 -13.63
N ILE A 24 3.81 -26.33 -14.93
CA ILE A 24 4.78 -25.42 -15.56
C ILE A 24 4.27 -23.97 -15.53
N VAL A 25 3.03 -23.73 -15.13
CA VAL A 25 2.61 -22.37 -14.78
C VAL A 25 3.16 -22.09 -13.39
N PRO A 26 4.27 -21.34 -13.23
CA PRO A 26 4.63 -20.87 -11.91
C PRO A 26 3.40 -20.14 -11.37
N PRO A 27 3.07 -20.25 -10.08
CA PRO A 27 2.07 -19.37 -9.53
C PRO A 27 2.49 -17.96 -9.92
N VAL A 28 1.64 -17.26 -10.67
CA VAL A 28 1.69 -15.80 -10.78
C VAL A 28 1.25 -15.25 -9.42
N SER A 29 1.93 -15.68 -8.35
CA SER A 29 2.34 -14.79 -7.30
C SER A 29 3.38 -13.88 -7.94
N GLY A 30 2.88 -12.96 -8.76
CA GLY A 30 3.63 -11.77 -9.09
C GLY A 30 4.02 -11.19 -7.74
N GLN A 31 5.28 -11.38 -7.39
CA GLN A 31 5.99 -10.50 -6.51
C GLN A 31 6.04 -9.16 -7.25
N GLN A 32 4.88 -8.49 -7.31
CA GLN A 32 4.80 -7.08 -7.61
C GLN A 32 5.63 -6.47 -6.49
N ASP A 33 6.84 -6.03 -6.82
CA ASP A 33 7.50 -4.99 -6.03
C ASP A 33 6.40 -4.00 -5.68
N SER A 34 6.07 -3.90 -4.39
CA SER A 34 4.86 -3.23 -3.92
C SER A 34 4.88 -1.80 -4.45
N LEU A 35 4.19 -1.54 -5.56
CA LEU A 35 4.07 -0.19 -6.14
C LEU A 35 3.48 0.77 -5.11
N LEU A 36 2.66 0.22 -4.22
CA LEU A 36 2.14 0.91 -3.05
C LEU A 36 3.23 1.06 -2.00
N THR A 37 3.37 2.28 -1.49
CA THR A 37 4.11 2.49 -0.25
C THR A 37 3.45 1.69 0.88
N ARG A 38 4.21 1.35 1.93
CA ARG A 38 3.66 0.65 3.10
C ARG A 38 2.42 1.33 3.67
N GLY A 39 2.42 2.67 3.70
CA GLY A 39 1.26 3.44 4.15
C GLY A 39 0.04 3.34 3.24
N GLU A 40 0.25 3.29 1.92
CA GLU A 40 -0.84 3.08 0.96
C GLU A 40 -1.41 1.67 1.06
N SER A 41 -0.57 0.65 1.25
CA SER A 41 -1.03 -0.73 1.47
C SER A 41 -1.83 -0.88 2.75
N GLN A 42 -1.38 -0.24 3.84
CA GLN A 42 -2.11 -0.23 5.11
C GLN A 42 -3.44 0.51 5.00
N MET A 43 -3.46 1.68 4.34
CA MET A 43 -4.67 2.44 4.10
C MET A 43 -5.69 1.64 3.27
N LEU A 44 -5.24 1.00 2.20
CA LEU A 44 -6.08 0.13 1.38
C LEU A 44 -6.60 -1.06 2.19
N GLY A 45 -5.77 -1.69 3.03
CA GLY A 45 -6.18 -2.75 3.95
C GLY A 45 -7.28 -2.29 4.91
N ALA A 46 -7.08 -1.16 5.58
CA ALA A 46 -8.05 -0.58 6.50
C ALA A 46 -9.39 -0.25 5.81
N LEU A 47 -9.36 0.23 4.56
CA LEU A 47 -10.58 0.46 3.77
C LEU A 47 -11.34 -0.85 3.51
N LYS A 48 -10.63 -1.91 3.07
CA LYS A 48 -11.23 -3.22 2.80
C LYS A 48 -11.83 -3.84 4.05
N GLU A 49 -11.11 -3.78 5.17
CA GLU A 49 -11.56 -4.31 6.46
C GLU A 49 -12.77 -3.54 6.99
N ARG A 50 -12.76 -2.21 6.87
CA ARG A 50 -13.82 -1.36 7.43
C ARG A 50 -15.13 -1.46 6.66
N PHE A 51 -15.05 -1.45 5.34
CA PHE A 51 -16.22 -1.30 4.48
C PHE A 51 -16.67 -2.60 3.80
N LEU A 52 -15.88 -3.67 3.90
CA LEU A 52 -16.16 -4.99 3.32
C LEU A 52 -16.73 -4.88 1.89
N PRO A 53 -16.01 -4.22 0.97
CA PRO A 53 -16.52 -3.93 -0.36
C PRO A 53 -16.80 -5.23 -1.14
N LEU A 54 -17.74 -5.16 -2.09
CA LEU A 54 -17.92 -6.23 -3.06
C LEU A 54 -16.60 -6.48 -3.83
N PRO A 55 -16.33 -7.71 -4.31
CA PRO A 55 -15.08 -8.02 -5.02
C PRO A 55 -14.79 -7.12 -6.23
N SER A 56 -15.82 -6.58 -6.88
CA SER A 56 -15.67 -5.60 -7.97
C SER A 56 -15.14 -4.27 -7.46
N VAL A 57 -15.71 -3.75 -6.37
CA VAL A 57 -15.29 -2.49 -5.73
C VAL A 57 -13.89 -2.64 -5.15
N ASP A 58 -13.56 -3.79 -4.57
CA ASP A 58 -12.21 -4.08 -4.07
C ASP A 58 -11.14 -3.97 -5.16
N ARG A 59 -11.40 -4.54 -6.34
CA ARG A 59 -10.52 -4.43 -7.50
C ARG A 59 -10.40 -2.98 -7.99
N ILE A 60 -11.51 -2.24 -8.01
CA ILE A 60 -11.54 -0.83 -8.41
C ILE A 60 -10.68 0.02 -7.45
N TRP A 61 -10.84 -0.15 -6.14
CA TRP A 61 -10.05 0.56 -5.15
C TRP A 61 -8.57 0.20 -5.26
N THR A 62 -8.25 -1.09 -5.37
CA THR A 62 -6.86 -1.55 -5.55
C THR A 62 -6.25 -0.92 -6.81
N GLY A 63 -6.97 -0.90 -7.92
CA GLY A 63 -6.54 -0.26 -9.16
C GLY A 63 -6.30 1.25 -9.02
N ALA A 64 -7.20 1.96 -8.33
CA ALA A 64 -7.05 3.38 -8.06
C ALA A 64 -5.80 3.69 -7.21
N PHE A 65 -5.54 2.86 -6.20
CA PHE A 65 -4.33 2.98 -5.37
C PHE A 65 -3.06 2.73 -6.19
N VAL A 66 -3.02 1.68 -7.01
CA VAL A 66 -1.87 1.36 -7.85
C VAL A 66 -1.61 2.45 -8.90
N ALA A 67 -2.66 2.94 -9.57
CA ALA A 67 -2.54 4.02 -10.56
C ALA A 67 -2.01 5.32 -9.92
N ALA A 68 -2.55 5.69 -8.76
CA ALA A 68 -2.10 6.86 -8.01
C ALA A 68 -0.65 6.70 -7.54
N ALA A 69 -0.26 5.51 -7.07
CA ALA A 69 1.09 5.23 -6.61
C ALA A 69 2.10 5.28 -7.76
N SER A 70 1.76 4.75 -8.93
CA SER A 70 2.57 4.86 -10.14
C SER A 70 2.80 6.31 -10.55
N LYS A 71 1.73 7.12 -10.61
CA LYS A 71 1.85 8.55 -10.92
C LYS A 71 2.66 9.30 -9.86
N ALA A 72 2.45 8.99 -8.59
CA ALA A 72 3.22 9.55 -7.48
C ALA A 72 4.71 9.20 -7.55
N ALA A 73 5.06 7.97 -7.94
CA ALA A 73 6.45 7.55 -8.13
C ALA A 73 7.13 8.33 -9.26
N SER A 74 6.44 8.54 -10.38
CA SER A 74 6.94 9.38 -11.48
C SER A 74 7.24 10.82 -11.01
N ILE A 75 6.30 11.45 -10.32
CA ILE A 75 6.47 12.81 -9.78
C ILE A 75 7.63 12.88 -8.79
N ARG A 76 7.78 11.89 -7.89
CA ARG A 76 8.93 11.80 -6.98
C ARG A 76 10.25 11.68 -7.74
N GLY A 77 10.29 10.88 -8.80
CA GLY A 77 11.46 10.80 -9.67
C GLY A 77 11.83 12.15 -10.30
N SER A 78 10.84 12.94 -10.72
CA SER A 78 11.07 14.30 -11.21
C SER A 78 11.59 15.24 -10.12
N ILE A 79 11.04 15.16 -8.90
CA ILE A 79 11.53 15.94 -7.74
C ILE A 79 13.00 15.60 -7.49
N ASP A 80 13.32 14.31 -7.39
CA ASP A 80 14.67 13.83 -7.12
C ASP A 80 15.66 14.25 -8.22
N SER A 81 15.23 14.25 -9.48
CA SER A 81 16.03 14.73 -10.61
C SER A 81 16.33 16.22 -10.49
N ILE A 82 15.35 17.06 -10.16
CA ILE A 82 15.50 18.52 -10.04
C ILE A 82 16.39 18.86 -8.83
N GLN A 83 16.22 18.16 -7.72
CA GLN A 83 17.06 18.37 -6.53
C GLN A 83 18.54 18.03 -6.78
N ARG A 84 18.84 17.18 -7.78
CA ARG A 84 20.21 16.79 -8.16
C ARG A 84 20.74 17.53 -9.39
N SER A 85 19.94 18.38 -10.06
CA SER A 85 20.30 18.96 -11.36
C SER A 85 21.25 20.16 -11.28
N GLY A 86 21.70 20.57 -10.09
CA GLY A 86 22.66 21.67 -9.92
C GLY A 86 22.11 23.06 -10.33
N ILE A 87 20.78 23.21 -10.41
CA ILE A 87 20.14 24.51 -10.70
C ILE A 87 20.12 25.39 -9.43
N ALA A 88 19.85 26.69 -9.60
CA ALA A 88 19.77 27.64 -8.49
C ALA A 88 18.71 27.22 -7.45
N GLU A 89 19.00 27.42 -6.16
CA GLU A 89 18.16 26.92 -5.06
C GLU A 89 16.74 27.50 -5.11
N GLU A 90 16.61 28.78 -5.47
CA GLU A 90 15.32 29.45 -5.59
C GLU A 90 14.44 28.76 -6.66
N GLU A 91 15.08 28.34 -7.74
CA GLU A 91 14.42 27.64 -8.84
C GLU A 91 14.04 26.21 -8.46
N VAL A 92 14.88 25.50 -7.69
CA VAL A 92 14.53 24.20 -7.10
C VAL A 92 13.28 24.35 -6.24
N VAL A 93 13.22 25.36 -5.37
CA VAL A 93 12.08 25.56 -4.45
C VAL A 93 10.78 25.75 -5.22
N VAL A 94 10.76 26.59 -6.25
CA VAL A 94 9.56 26.83 -7.07
C VAL A 94 9.12 25.56 -7.80
N ARG A 95 10.04 24.89 -8.50
CA ARG A 95 9.72 23.71 -9.32
C ARG A 95 9.31 22.52 -8.45
N VAL A 96 10.03 22.25 -7.36
CA VAL A 96 9.69 21.18 -6.41
C VAL A 96 8.38 21.52 -5.68
N GLY A 97 8.11 22.79 -5.38
CA GLY A 97 6.85 23.25 -4.81
C GLY A 97 5.66 22.88 -5.69
N ALA A 98 5.75 23.14 -6.99
CA ALA A 98 4.71 22.77 -7.97
C ALA A 98 4.50 21.24 -8.04
N LEU A 99 5.57 20.46 -8.11
CA LEU A 99 5.49 18.99 -8.15
C LEU A 99 4.91 18.40 -6.85
N ARG A 100 5.24 18.97 -5.69
CA ARG A 100 4.62 18.57 -4.41
C ARG A 100 3.13 18.89 -4.39
N GLN A 101 2.71 19.99 -5.01
CA GLN A 101 1.28 20.29 -5.15
C GLN A 101 0.59 19.25 -6.04
N GLU A 102 1.20 18.89 -7.17
CA GLU A 102 0.67 17.84 -8.04
C GLU A 102 0.56 16.49 -7.30
N LEU A 103 1.56 16.13 -6.51
CA LEU A 103 1.52 14.91 -5.70
C LEU A 103 0.34 14.91 -4.70
N ARG A 104 0.00 16.06 -4.11
CA ARG A 104 -1.17 16.20 -3.24
C ARG A 104 -2.47 16.02 -4.03
N VAL A 105 -2.57 16.61 -5.21
CA VAL A 105 -3.75 16.46 -6.09
C VAL A 105 -3.97 14.99 -6.44
N VAL A 106 -2.93 14.27 -6.85
CA VAL A 106 -3.04 12.82 -7.19
C VAL A 106 -3.60 12.00 -6.01
N LYS A 107 -3.14 12.27 -4.79
CA LYS A 107 -3.63 11.58 -3.59
C LYS A 107 -5.08 11.95 -3.26
N ASN A 108 -5.43 13.22 -3.41
CA ASN A 108 -6.79 13.71 -3.17
C ASN A 108 -7.77 13.14 -4.19
N ASP A 109 -7.42 13.11 -5.48
CA ASP A 109 -8.26 12.56 -6.54
C ASP A 109 -8.56 11.08 -6.29
N ARG A 110 -7.54 10.30 -5.91
CA ARG A 110 -7.72 8.90 -5.48
C ARG A 110 -8.68 8.79 -4.30
N ASN A 111 -8.49 9.62 -3.28
CA ASN A 111 -9.33 9.60 -2.07
C ASN A 111 -10.79 9.95 -2.39
N THR A 112 -11.02 10.99 -3.19
CA THR A 112 -12.35 11.39 -3.67
C THR A 112 -13.01 10.30 -4.50
N PHE A 113 -12.24 9.66 -5.39
CA PHE A 113 -12.71 8.54 -6.19
C PHE A 113 -13.18 7.37 -5.31
N VAL A 114 -12.38 6.97 -4.32
CA VAL A 114 -12.73 5.91 -3.36
C VAL A 114 -13.98 6.30 -2.54
N ALA A 115 -14.06 7.55 -2.09
CA ALA A 115 -15.20 8.08 -1.34
C ALA A 115 -16.52 8.02 -2.13
N GLY A 116 -16.46 8.12 -3.45
CA GLY A 116 -17.63 8.02 -4.33
C GLY A 116 -18.35 6.67 -4.31
N PHE A 117 -17.72 5.62 -3.78
CA PHE A 117 -18.32 4.30 -3.60
C PHE A 117 -19.00 4.13 -2.23
N LEU A 118 -18.89 5.13 -1.36
CA LEU A 118 -19.40 5.10 0.01
C LEU A 118 -20.62 5.99 0.15
N THR A 119 -21.56 5.56 0.97
CA THR A 119 -22.70 6.39 1.39
C THR A 119 -22.22 7.60 2.20
N PRO A 120 -22.98 8.70 2.28
CA PRO A 120 -22.59 9.87 3.08
C PRO A 120 -22.27 9.54 4.55
N LEU A 121 -23.00 8.59 5.14
CA LEU A 121 -22.74 8.13 6.50
C LEU A 121 -21.40 7.38 6.62
N GLN A 122 -21.04 6.58 5.61
CA GLN A 122 -19.76 5.88 5.55
C GLN A 122 -18.59 6.82 5.27
N GLN A 123 -18.80 7.92 4.54
CA GLN A 123 -17.80 8.94 4.30
C GLN A 123 -17.34 9.64 5.60
N LEU A 124 -18.20 9.74 6.61
CA LEU A 124 -17.80 10.24 7.94
C LEU A 124 -16.76 9.32 8.60
N ALA A 125 -16.89 8.01 8.43
CA ALA A 125 -15.92 7.04 8.93
C ALA A 125 -14.63 7.00 8.09
N LEU A 126 -14.69 7.44 6.82
CA LEU A 126 -13.57 7.44 5.89
C LEU A 126 -12.47 8.41 6.31
N ASP A 127 -12.83 9.58 6.84
CA ASP A 127 -11.85 10.62 7.19
C ASP A 127 -10.82 10.12 8.21
N SER A 128 -11.25 9.30 9.18
CA SER A 128 -10.37 8.67 10.16
C SER A 128 -9.33 7.70 9.57
N ILE A 129 -9.62 7.13 8.39
CA ILE A 129 -8.74 6.20 7.67
C ILE A 129 -7.81 6.95 6.73
N LEU A 130 -8.32 7.97 6.04
CA LEU A 130 -7.54 8.76 5.07
C LEU A 130 -6.62 9.78 5.75
N ASN A 131 -7.08 10.35 6.86
CA ASN A 131 -6.40 11.37 7.65
C ASN A 131 -6.33 10.92 9.12
N PRO A 132 -5.49 9.92 9.44
CA PRO A 132 -5.35 9.49 10.82
C PRO A 132 -4.92 10.68 11.70
N PRO A 133 -5.48 10.80 12.93
CA PRO A 133 -5.20 11.93 13.80
C PRO A 133 -3.69 12.05 14.05
N ALA A 134 -3.20 13.29 14.10
CA ALA A 134 -1.81 13.53 14.42
C ALA A 134 -1.49 12.91 15.78
N PRO A 135 -0.35 12.22 15.91
CA PRO A 135 0.07 11.64 17.19
C PRO A 135 0.22 12.72 18.26
N SER A 136 -0.01 12.35 19.52
CA SER A 136 -0.01 13.26 20.66
C SER A 136 1.35 13.92 20.95
N ILE A 137 2.43 13.43 20.34
CA ILE A 137 3.79 13.96 20.49
C ILE A 137 4.23 14.53 19.14
N GLN A 138 4.61 15.80 19.11
CA GLN A 138 5.21 16.41 17.93
C GLN A 138 6.65 15.91 17.78
N HIS A 139 6.95 15.22 16.68
CA HIS A 139 8.32 14.81 16.36
C HIS A 139 8.94 15.85 15.42
N PHE A 140 10.16 16.31 15.75
CA PHE A 140 10.92 17.21 14.90
C PHE A 140 11.51 16.43 13.70
N GLY A 141 11.19 16.87 12.48
CA GLY A 141 11.70 16.28 11.22
C GLY A 141 10.65 15.61 10.33
N PHE A 142 10.90 15.53 9.01
CA PHE A 142 10.05 14.79 8.07
C PHE A 142 10.28 13.28 8.22
N HIS A 143 9.24 12.54 8.61
CA HIS A 143 9.30 11.09 8.76
C HIS A 143 7.94 10.45 8.43
N ASP A 144 7.95 9.16 8.14
CA ASP A 144 6.73 8.38 7.93
C ASP A 144 6.03 8.13 9.28
N ARG A 145 4.87 8.76 9.47
CA ARG A 145 4.08 8.67 10.70
C ARG A 145 3.59 7.26 10.99
N LEU A 146 3.44 6.41 9.96
CA LEU A 146 3.01 5.02 10.13
C LEU A 146 4.16 4.12 10.62
N MET A 147 5.40 4.61 10.51
CA MET A 147 6.62 3.89 10.87
C MET A 147 7.27 4.37 12.17
N CYS A 148 6.96 5.58 12.61
CA CYS A 148 7.53 6.14 13.82
C CYS A 148 6.91 5.49 15.06
N LEU A 149 7.76 4.85 15.87
CA LEU A 149 7.37 4.20 17.13
C LEU A 149 6.71 5.18 18.12
N VAL A 150 7.01 6.46 17.99
CA VAL A 150 6.42 7.54 18.81
C VAL A 150 5.06 7.97 18.27
N CYS A 151 4.78 7.79 16.97
CA CYS A 151 3.47 8.09 16.39
C CYS A 151 2.41 7.01 16.69
N LYS A 152 2.84 5.79 17.00
CA LYS A 152 1.94 4.67 17.27
C LYS A 152 1.26 4.84 18.63
N LYS A 153 0.00 4.41 18.73
CA LYS A 153 -0.68 4.37 20.03
C LYS A 153 0.05 3.39 20.96
N PRO A 154 0.13 3.69 22.28
CA PRO A 154 0.60 2.70 23.23
C PRO A 154 -0.25 1.43 23.08
N ASN A 155 0.41 0.29 22.90
CA ASN A 155 -0.14 -1.06 22.65
C ASN A 155 -0.39 -1.49 21.19
N GLU A 156 -0.18 -0.64 20.18
CA GLU A 156 -0.21 -1.07 18.77
C GLU A 156 1.15 -1.63 18.32
N GLY A 157 1.49 -2.84 18.79
CA GLY A 157 2.49 -3.72 18.17
C GLY A 157 3.91 -3.13 18.01
N ALA A 158 4.32 -2.24 18.91
CA ALA A 158 5.71 -1.79 18.96
C ALA A 158 6.59 -2.98 19.37
N ILE A 159 7.27 -3.59 18.40
CA ILE A 159 8.35 -4.53 18.69
C ILE A 159 9.53 -3.68 19.16
N PHE A 160 9.70 -3.58 20.48
CA PHE A 160 10.85 -2.91 21.06
C PHE A 160 12.09 -3.77 20.79
N PRO A 161 13.16 -3.22 20.17
CA PRO A 161 14.42 -3.94 20.07
C PRO A 161 14.88 -4.34 21.47
N SER A 162 15.41 -5.56 21.60
CA SER A 162 15.85 -6.13 22.88
C SER A 162 16.81 -5.16 23.58
N GLY A 163 16.39 -4.61 24.73
CA GLY A 163 17.17 -3.65 25.52
C GLY A 163 16.48 -2.29 25.75
N VAL A 164 15.41 -1.96 25.02
CA VAL A 164 14.64 -0.72 25.26
C VAL A 164 13.45 -1.03 26.16
N LYS A 165 13.40 -0.38 27.33
CA LYS A 165 12.28 -0.51 28.27
C LYS A 165 11.00 0.00 27.64
N SER A 166 9.92 -0.77 27.77
CA SER A 166 8.61 -0.31 27.31
C SER A 166 8.18 0.93 28.13
N PRO A 167 7.33 1.82 27.58
CA PRO A 167 6.81 2.97 28.32
C PRO A 167 6.18 2.58 29.67
N ASP A 168 5.52 1.43 29.73
CA ASP A 168 4.93 0.89 30.96
C ASP A 168 5.98 0.59 32.04
N GLN A 169 7.18 0.18 31.64
CA GLN A 169 8.31 -0.05 32.55
C GLN A 169 8.97 1.25 33.02
N LEU A 170 8.73 2.38 32.35
CA LEU A 170 9.24 3.70 32.74
C LEU A 170 8.27 4.47 33.65
N MET A 171 6.99 4.06 33.66
CA MET A 171 5.92 4.68 34.45
C MET A 171 5.74 4.07 35.85
N LEU A 172 6.48 3.01 36.18
CA LEU A 172 6.47 2.45 37.54
C LEU A 172 7.22 3.40 38.49
N PRO A 173 6.63 3.78 39.63
CA PRO A 173 7.33 4.56 40.63
C PRO A 173 8.54 3.77 41.12
N LYS A 174 9.73 4.38 41.05
CA LYS A 174 10.94 3.81 41.65
C LYS A 174 10.67 3.64 43.15
N GLN A 175 10.71 2.40 43.62
CA GLN A 175 10.85 2.10 45.05
C GLN A 175 12.24 2.47 45.54
#